data_AF-A0A134AHP8-F1
#
_entry.id   AF-A0A134AHP8-F1
#
_cell.length_a   1.000
_cell.length_b   1.000
_cell.length_c   1.000
_cell.angle_alpha   90.00
_cell.angle_beta   90.00
_cell.angle_gamma   90.00
#
_symmetry.space_group_name_H-M   'P 1'
#
loop_
_entity.id
_entity.type
_entity.pdbx_description
1 polymer ?
#
loop_
_entity_poly.entity_id
_entity_poly.type
_entity_poly.pdbx_seq_one_letter_code
_entity_poly.pdbx_strand_id
1 'polypeptide(L)'
;MEPIMKSSLKQLLLGWSGFIAINRRVLKVLGLDRAYLLSILAEGEEMFSKKGDNEGWFYQTVSSIENMSGFSQSKQYRLLKEFEDMGILSIKFDGFPQRRYLKLHYDVIEKIIFEENEQAPDDPVPKNEEVKMNEQGLQNDCSEDSYSQNELPDQSNGMTRSVRLNYQISQTE
;
A
#
# COMPACT_ATOMS: atom_id res chain seq x y z
N MET A 1 36.28 0.14 16.09
CA MET A 1 34.81 0.07 16.05
C MET A 1 34.35 1.04 14.97
N GLU A 2 33.85 0.55 13.84
CA GLU A 2 33.35 1.42 12.79
C GLU A 2 32.09 2.17 13.26
N PRO A 3 31.91 3.45 12.88
CA PRO A 3 30.71 4.20 13.21
C PRO A 3 29.54 3.66 12.38
N ILE A 4 28.50 3.21 13.08
CA ILE A 4 27.23 2.79 12.49
C ILE A 4 26.68 3.99 11.69
N MET A 5 26.56 3.77 10.38
CA MET A 5 26.18 4.75 9.36
C MET A 5 24.95 5.59 9.74
N LYS A 6 25.10 6.92 9.80
CA LYS A 6 23.98 7.86 9.69
C LYS A 6 23.48 7.87 8.23
N SER A 7 22.73 6.86 7.83
CA SER A 7 22.04 6.86 6.53
C SER A 7 21.01 8.00 6.51
N SER A 8 20.99 8.81 5.45
CA SER A 8 19.95 9.85 5.30
C SER A 8 18.57 9.19 5.19
N LEU A 9 17.51 9.85 5.69
CA LEU A 9 16.13 9.34 5.60
C LEU A 9 15.77 8.92 4.16
N LYS A 10 16.22 9.69 3.17
CA LYS A 10 16.06 9.38 1.75
C LYS A 10 16.69 8.04 1.37
N GLN A 11 17.87 7.71 1.89
CA GLN A 11 18.53 6.42 1.63
C GLN A 11 17.83 5.24 2.31
N LEU A 12 17.18 5.46 3.46
CA LEU A 12 16.37 4.42 4.10
C LEU A 12 15.09 4.13 3.30
N LEU A 13 14.43 5.18 2.78
CA LEU A 13 13.27 5.04 1.90
C LEU A 13 13.62 4.41 0.53
N LEU A 14 14.85 4.61 0.06
CA LEU A 14 15.36 4.04 -1.19
C LEU A 14 16.12 2.71 -1.00
N GLY A 15 16.29 2.26 0.25
CA GLY A 15 17.13 1.13 0.62
C GLY A 15 16.40 -0.22 0.56
N TRP A 16 17.12 -1.28 0.21
CA TRP A 16 16.57 -2.63 -0.05
C TRP A 16 15.75 -3.22 1.11
N SER A 17 16.03 -2.82 2.35
CA SER A 17 15.44 -3.40 3.57
C SER A 17 14.03 -2.91 3.92
N GLY A 18 13.40 -2.09 3.08
CA GLY A 18 12.07 -1.50 3.35
C GLY A 18 11.03 -1.74 2.25
N PHE A 19 11.32 -2.59 1.26
CA PHE A 19 10.42 -2.80 0.13
C PHE A 19 9.64 -4.10 0.24
N ILE A 20 8.37 -4.04 -0.13
CA ILE A 20 7.54 -5.23 -0.33
C ILE A 20 7.55 -5.56 -1.83
N ALA A 21 7.94 -6.78 -2.15
CA ALA A 21 7.81 -7.31 -3.50
C ALA A 21 6.38 -7.76 -3.75
N ILE A 22 5.73 -7.20 -4.77
CA ILE A 22 4.38 -7.60 -5.20
C ILE A 22 4.45 -8.03 -6.66
N ASN A 23 3.88 -9.20 -6.98
CA ASN A 23 3.76 -9.65 -8.36
C ASN A 23 2.87 -8.67 -9.16
N ARG A 24 3.40 -8.13 -10.27
CA ARG A 24 2.71 -7.11 -11.08
C ARG A 24 1.40 -7.61 -11.70
N ARG A 25 1.32 -8.89 -12.04
CA ARG A 25 0.12 -9.49 -12.62
C ARG A 25 -0.97 -9.61 -11.56
N VAL A 26 -0.62 -10.14 -10.38
CA VAL A 26 -1.50 -10.19 -9.22
C VAL A 26 -2.00 -8.78 -8.85
N LEU A 27 -1.12 -7.78 -8.85
CA LEU A 27 -1.48 -6.37 -8.63
C LEU A 27 -2.51 -5.87 -9.64
N LYS A 28 -2.33 -6.15 -10.93
CA LYS A 28 -3.26 -5.73 -11.99
C LYS A 28 -4.63 -6.41 -11.86
N VAL A 29 -4.67 -7.68 -11.48
CA VAL A 29 -5.91 -8.48 -11.42
C VAL A 29 -6.68 -8.23 -10.12
N LEU A 30 -5.98 -8.21 -8.98
CA LEU A 30 -6.60 -8.10 -7.66
C LEU A 30 -6.62 -6.67 -7.11
N GLY A 31 -5.85 -5.75 -7.68
CA GLY A 31 -5.66 -4.42 -7.12
C GLY A 31 -4.68 -4.41 -5.94
N LEU A 32 -4.27 -3.20 -5.54
CA LEU A 32 -3.15 -2.99 -4.60
C LEU A 32 -3.37 -3.67 -3.24
N ASP A 33 -4.49 -3.39 -2.57
CA ASP A 33 -4.74 -3.88 -1.21
C ASP A 33 -4.71 -5.41 -1.12
N ARG A 34 -5.37 -6.08 -2.08
CA ARG A 34 -5.43 -7.54 -2.16
C ARG A 34 -4.07 -8.11 -2.52
N ALA A 35 -3.43 -7.62 -3.59
CA ALA A 35 -2.11 -8.12 -3.99
C ALA A 35 -1.06 -7.93 -2.89
N TYR A 36 -1.11 -6.81 -2.18
CA TYR A 36 -0.26 -6.56 -1.04
C TYR A 36 -0.52 -7.56 0.09
N LEU A 37 -1.79 -7.74 0.50
CA LEU A 37 -2.13 -8.71 1.54
C LEU A 37 -1.69 -10.13 1.15
N LEU A 38 -1.89 -10.54 -0.10
CA LEU A 38 -1.47 -11.86 -0.58
C LEU A 38 0.05 -12.05 -0.45
N SER A 39 0.83 -10.99 -0.72
CA SER A 39 2.29 -11.03 -0.58
C SER A 39 2.70 -11.21 0.89
N ILE A 40 2.05 -10.50 1.81
CA ILE A 40 2.25 -10.66 3.26
C ILE A 40 1.84 -12.06 3.74
N LEU A 41 0.76 -12.62 3.22
CA LEU A 41 0.31 -13.97 3.59
C LEU A 41 1.28 -15.04 3.10
N ALA A 42 1.82 -14.90 1.89
CA ALA A 42 2.83 -15.82 1.35
C ALA A 42 4.14 -15.75 2.16
N GLU A 43 4.58 -14.55 2.55
CA GLU A 43 5.72 -14.38 3.47
C GLU A 43 5.45 -15.04 4.83
N GLY A 44 4.25 -14.83 5.39
CA GLY A 44 3.83 -15.49 6.62
C GLY A 44 3.78 -17.02 6.51
N GLU A 45 3.32 -17.56 5.38
CA GLU A 45 3.36 -19.00 5.11
C GLU A 45 4.80 -19.51 5.12
N GLU A 46 5.73 -18.86 4.42
CA GLU A 46 7.14 -19.28 4.41
C GLU A 46 7.76 -19.29 5.82
N MET A 47 7.42 -18.32 6.66
CA MET A 47 7.96 -18.21 8.02
C MET A 47 7.32 -19.18 9.02
N PHE A 48 6.02 -19.43 8.94
CA PHE A 48 5.25 -20.13 9.97
C PHE A 48 4.74 -21.52 9.56
N SER A 49 4.97 -21.95 8.32
CA SER A 49 4.71 -23.33 7.90
C SER A 49 5.58 -24.30 8.67
N LYS A 50 4.97 -25.29 9.32
CA LYS A 50 5.73 -26.41 9.87
C LYS A 50 6.31 -27.21 8.72
N LYS A 51 7.65 -27.30 8.64
CA LYS A 51 8.32 -28.24 7.73
C LYS A 51 7.79 -29.66 8.01
N GLY A 52 7.07 -30.23 7.04
CA GLY A 52 6.51 -31.59 7.12
C GLY A 52 4.99 -31.66 7.37
N ASP A 53 4.28 -30.55 7.52
CA ASP A 53 2.81 -30.55 7.50
C ASP A 53 2.32 -30.65 6.05
N ASN A 54 1.81 -31.82 5.66
CA ASN A 54 1.32 -32.07 4.30
C ASN A 54 0.01 -31.35 3.98
N GLU A 55 -0.61 -30.68 4.95
CA GLU A 55 -1.93 -30.07 4.77
C GLU A 55 -1.90 -28.62 4.29
N GLY A 56 -0.75 -27.92 4.36
CA GLY A 56 -0.58 -26.55 3.87
C GLY A 56 -1.31 -25.48 4.71
N TRP A 57 -1.57 -25.73 6.00
CA TRP A 57 -2.12 -24.72 6.91
C TRP A 57 -1.00 -24.00 7.65
N PHE A 58 -1.08 -22.67 7.70
CA PHE A 58 -0.17 -21.84 8.49
C PHE A 58 -0.96 -20.90 9.40
N TYR A 59 -0.31 -20.48 10.48
CA TYR A 59 -0.94 -19.68 11.52
C TYR A 59 -0.60 -18.19 11.35
N GLN A 60 -1.61 -17.34 11.47
CA GLN A 60 -1.46 -15.89 11.51
C GLN A 60 -2.43 -15.25 12.50
N THR A 61 -1.97 -14.25 13.25
CA THR A 61 -2.85 -13.41 14.09
C THR A 61 -3.26 -12.14 13.37
N VAL A 62 -4.37 -11.53 13.83
CA VAL A 62 -4.80 -10.18 13.40
C VAL A 62 -3.68 -9.16 13.64
N SER A 63 -3.06 -9.19 14.83
CA SER A 63 -1.98 -8.26 15.19
C SER A 63 -0.74 -8.44 14.33
N SER A 64 -0.36 -9.68 13.99
CA SER A 64 0.79 -9.92 13.12
C SER A 64 0.54 -9.43 11.69
N ILE A 65 -0.65 -9.66 11.12
CA ILE A 65 -1.00 -9.08 9.81
C ILE A 65 -1.02 -7.54 9.89
N GLU A 66 -1.56 -6.96 10.97
CA GLU A 66 -1.59 -5.50 11.16
C GLU A 66 -0.18 -4.91 11.24
N ASN A 67 0.74 -5.55 11.96
CA ASN A 67 2.13 -5.10 12.07
C ASN A 67 2.87 -5.13 10.73
N MET A 68 2.62 -6.14 9.89
CA MET A 68 3.28 -6.26 8.59
C MET A 68 2.63 -5.38 7.52
N SER A 69 1.30 -5.31 7.50
CA SER A 69 0.54 -4.64 6.42
C SER A 69 0.09 -3.21 6.73
N GLY A 70 -0.02 -2.85 8.02
CA GLY A 70 -0.69 -1.64 8.46
C GLY A 70 -2.23 -1.68 8.30
N PHE A 71 -2.82 -2.83 7.94
CA PHE A 71 -4.26 -2.95 7.79
C PHE A 71 -4.96 -3.20 9.12
N SER A 72 -5.98 -2.38 9.41
CA SER A 72 -6.86 -2.58 10.56
C SER A 72 -7.60 -3.92 10.49
N GLN A 73 -7.99 -4.44 11.65
CA GLN A 73 -8.75 -5.69 11.76
C GLN A 73 -9.96 -5.75 10.82
N SER A 74 -10.74 -4.68 10.71
CA SER A 74 -11.92 -4.63 9.83
C SER A 74 -11.55 -4.75 8.35
N LYS A 75 -10.45 -4.09 7.93
CA LYS A 75 -9.94 -4.19 6.56
C LYS A 75 -9.41 -5.59 6.26
N GLN A 76 -8.67 -6.19 7.21
CA GLN A 76 -8.20 -7.57 7.09
C GLN A 76 -9.37 -8.55 6.92
N TYR A 77 -10.41 -8.44 7.75
CA TYR A 77 -11.58 -9.32 7.68
C TYR A 77 -12.26 -9.24 6.32
N ARG A 78 -12.49 -8.02 5.81
CA ARG A 78 -13.07 -7.79 4.48
C ARG A 78 -12.22 -8.45 3.38
N LEU A 79 -10.92 -8.18 3.35
CA LEU A 79 -10.03 -8.68 2.30
C LEU A 79 -9.88 -10.21 2.34
N LEU A 80 -9.82 -10.79 3.53
CA LEU A 80 -9.74 -12.25 3.68
C LEU A 80 -11.05 -12.93 3.27
N LYS A 81 -12.20 -12.30 3.52
CA LYS A 81 -13.48 -12.81 3.05
C LYS A 81 -13.57 -12.75 1.52
N GLU A 82 -13.13 -11.65 0.91
CA GLU A 82 -12.99 -11.54 -0.55
C GLU A 82 -12.10 -12.66 -1.12
N PHE A 83 -11.00 -13.01 -0.44
CA PHE A 83 -10.15 -14.12 -0.88
C PHE A 83 -10.78 -15.50 -0.74
N GLU A 84 -11.53 -15.77 0.33
CA GLU A 84 -12.32 -17.01 0.42
C GLU A 84 -13.37 -17.09 -0.69
N ASP A 85 -14.06 -15.99 -0.98
CA ASP A 85 -15.10 -15.95 -2.02
C ASP A 85 -14.51 -16.12 -3.43
N MET A 86 -13.26 -15.68 -3.65
CA MET A 86 -12.49 -15.93 -4.88
C MET A 86 -11.84 -17.33 -4.93
N GLY A 87 -11.91 -18.10 -3.84
CA GLY A 87 -11.23 -19.39 -3.72
C GLY A 87 -9.71 -19.30 -3.63
N ILE A 88 -9.14 -18.11 -3.36
CA ILE A 88 -7.68 -17.90 -3.25
C ILE A 88 -7.12 -18.55 -1.97
N LEU A 89 -7.92 -18.62 -0.91
CA LEU A 89 -7.54 -19.26 0.34
C LEU A 89 -8.74 -19.83 1.09
N SER A 90 -8.46 -20.63 2.12
CA SER A 90 -9.44 -21.03 3.13
C SER A 90 -9.04 -20.59 4.52
N ILE A 91 -10.03 -20.31 5.38
CA ILE A 91 -9.82 -19.87 6.75
C ILE A 91 -10.41 -20.87 7.73
N LYS A 92 -9.66 -21.20 8.78
CA LYS A 92 -10.15 -21.92 9.97
C LYS A 92 -9.84 -21.11 11.21
N PHE A 93 -10.74 -21.16 12.18
CA PHE A 93 -10.55 -20.53 13.49
C PHE A 93 -10.44 -21.61 14.55
N ASP A 94 -9.48 -21.45 15.47
CA ASP A 94 -9.31 -22.36 16.60
C ASP A 94 -8.96 -21.62 17.90
N GLY A 95 -9.45 -22.14 19.02
CA GLY A 95 -9.12 -21.69 20.38
C GLY A 95 -9.54 -20.26 20.77
N PHE A 96 -8.98 -19.81 21.90
CA PHE A 96 -9.12 -18.47 22.48
C PHE A 96 -7.76 -18.01 23.04
N PRO A 97 -7.21 -16.82 22.67
CA PRO A 97 -7.70 -15.91 21.63
C PRO A 97 -7.73 -16.59 20.27
N GLN A 98 -8.69 -16.19 19.41
CA GLN A 98 -8.94 -16.88 18.13
C GLN A 98 -7.69 -16.90 17.27
N ARG A 99 -7.17 -18.11 17.06
CA ARG A 99 -6.11 -18.37 16.12
C ARG A 99 -6.71 -18.52 14.73
N ARG A 100 -6.20 -17.76 13.77
CA ARG A 100 -6.59 -17.93 12.37
C ARG A 100 -5.56 -18.81 11.68
N TYR A 101 -6.03 -19.94 11.17
CA TYR A 101 -5.27 -20.81 10.28
C TYR A 101 -5.71 -20.52 8.86
N LEU A 102 -4.73 -20.28 8.00
CA LEU A 102 -4.91 -19.95 6.59
C LEU A 102 -4.29 -21.06 5.76
N LYS A 103 -4.86 -21.28 4.58
CA LYS A 103 -4.29 -22.15 3.54
C LYS A 103 -4.43 -21.47 2.20
N LEU A 104 -3.32 -21.17 1.53
CA LEU A 104 -3.33 -20.60 0.19
C LEU A 104 -3.60 -21.71 -0.84
N HIS A 105 -4.44 -21.40 -1.82
CA HIS A 105 -4.77 -22.29 -2.93
C HIS A 105 -3.96 -21.87 -4.16
N TYR A 106 -2.75 -22.43 -4.26
CA TYR A 106 -1.80 -22.05 -5.30
C TYR A 106 -2.27 -22.36 -6.72
N ASP A 107 -3.14 -23.36 -6.92
CA ASP A 107 -3.78 -23.64 -8.20
C ASP A 107 -4.62 -22.46 -8.72
N VAL A 108 -5.28 -21.70 -7.83
CA VAL A 108 -6.02 -20.49 -8.18
C VAL A 108 -5.07 -19.32 -8.40
N ILE A 109 -4.03 -19.19 -7.57
CA ILE A 109 -3.02 -18.12 -7.68
C ILE A 109 -2.22 -18.26 -8.98
N GLU A 110 -1.86 -19.49 -9.38
CA GLU A 110 -1.18 -19.78 -10.63
C GLU A 110 -1.99 -19.31 -11.83
N LYS A 111 -3.31 -19.55 -11.83
CA LYS A 111 -4.19 -19.03 -12.88
C LYS A 111 -4.13 -17.51 -12.97
N ILE A 112 -4.15 -16.81 -11.84
CA ILE A 112 -4.03 -15.34 -11.83
C ILE A 112 -2.69 -14.88 -12.44
N ILE A 113 -1.59 -15.60 -12.16
CA ILE A 113 -0.24 -15.23 -12.61
C ILE A 113 -0.02 -15.57 -14.09
N PHE A 114 -0.46 -16.75 -14.53
CA PHE A 114 -0.09 -17.33 -15.81
C PHE A 114 -1.20 -17.30 -16.87
N GLU A 115 -2.47 -17.13 -16.51
CA GLU A 115 -3.52 -16.96 -17.52
C GLU A 115 -3.41 -15.56 -18.15
N GLU A 116 -3.26 -15.55 -19.47
CA GLU A 116 -3.34 -14.34 -20.28
C GLU A 116 -4.78 -13.84 -20.28
N ASN A 117 -5.07 -12.81 -19.47
CA ASN A 117 -6.23 -11.97 -19.75
C ASN A 117 -5.80 -11.03 -20.87
N GLU A 118 -6.35 -11.24 -22.07
CA GLU A 118 -6.20 -10.34 -23.23
C GLU A 118 -6.73 -8.92 -22.99
N GLN A 119 -7.18 -8.59 -21.77
CA GLN A 119 -7.65 -7.24 -21.45
C GLN A 119 -6.46 -6.38 -21.02
N ALA A 120 -5.70 -5.91 -22.01
CA ALA A 120 -5.16 -4.58 -21.92
C ALA A 120 -6.35 -3.60 -21.98
N PRO A 121 -6.44 -2.59 -21.11
CA PRO A 121 -7.13 -1.38 -21.53
C PRO A 121 -6.34 -0.85 -22.72
N ASP A 122 -6.96 -0.73 -23.88
CA ASP A 122 -6.50 0.23 -24.87
C ASP A 122 -6.50 1.59 -24.16
N ASP A 123 -5.36 2.00 -23.61
CA ASP A 123 -5.16 3.42 -23.36
C ASP A 123 -5.33 4.07 -24.74
N PRO A 124 -6.34 4.93 -24.96
CA PRO A 124 -6.40 5.67 -26.20
C PRO A 124 -5.13 6.51 -26.24
N VAL A 125 -4.18 6.10 -27.07
CA VAL A 125 -3.06 6.95 -27.49
C VAL A 125 -3.70 8.27 -27.88
N PRO A 126 -3.38 9.40 -27.24
CA PRO A 126 -3.89 10.69 -27.68
C PRO A 126 -3.42 10.83 -29.12
N LYS A 127 -4.35 10.82 -30.07
CA LYS A 127 -4.02 11.21 -31.44
C LYS A 127 -3.56 12.65 -31.33
N ASN A 128 -2.29 12.88 -31.62
CA ASN A 128 -1.73 14.22 -31.72
C ASN A 128 -2.55 14.96 -32.79
N GLU A 129 -3.52 15.76 -32.36
CA GLU A 129 -4.09 16.78 -33.24
C GLU A 129 -2.98 17.81 -33.43
N GLU A 130 -2.47 17.90 -34.66
CA GLU A 130 -1.49 18.89 -35.06
C GLU A 130 -1.99 20.29 -34.68
N VAL A 131 -1.39 20.88 -33.65
CA VAL A 131 -1.63 22.28 -33.29
C VAL A 131 -1.07 23.12 -34.43
N LYS A 132 -1.95 23.57 -35.33
CA LYS A 132 -1.60 24.57 -36.34
C LYS A 132 -1.32 25.89 -35.63
N MET A 133 -0.04 26.29 -35.60
CA MET A 133 0.37 27.62 -35.18
C MET A 133 -0.29 28.66 -36.10
N ASN A 134 -1.06 29.58 -35.52
CA ASN A 134 -1.51 30.79 -36.19
C ASN A 134 -0.61 31.96 -35.73
N GLU A 135 0.28 32.37 -36.63
CA GLU A 135 1.17 33.51 -36.44
C GLU A 135 0.42 34.83 -36.63
N GLN A 136 -0.49 35.20 -35.73
CA GLN A 136 -1.07 36.56 -35.73
C GLN A 136 -1.37 37.05 -34.31
N GLY A 137 -0.58 38.03 -33.85
CA GLY A 137 -0.96 38.88 -32.72
C GLY A 137 0.14 39.19 -31.71
N LEU A 138 1.29 39.71 -32.15
CA LEU A 138 2.24 40.38 -31.24
C LEU A 138 1.73 41.81 -30.98
N GLN A 139 1.14 42.06 -29.80
CA GLN A 139 1.16 43.36 -29.11
C GLN A 139 0.63 43.25 -27.67
N ASN A 140 1.59 43.33 -26.74
CA ASN A 140 1.62 44.11 -25.49
C ASN A 140 0.38 44.17 -24.57
N ASP A 141 0.54 43.72 -23.33
CA ASP A 141 0.68 44.61 -22.15
C ASP A 141 1.02 43.76 -20.90
N CYS A 142 2.15 44.04 -20.24
CA CYS A 142 2.24 44.66 -18.89
C CYS A 142 1.79 43.72 -17.75
N SER A 143 2.53 43.43 -16.67
CA SER A 143 3.77 43.96 -16.08
C SER A 143 4.29 42.92 -15.07
N GLU A 144 5.60 42.93 -14.81
CA GLU A 144 6.21 42.23 -13.67
C GLU A 144 5.80 42.93 -12.37
N ASP A 145 5.11 42.22 -11.47
CA ASP A 145 4.98 42.65 -10.08
C ASP A 145 5.73 41.68 -9.16
N SER A 146 6.80 42.23 -8.61
CA SER A 146 7.70 41.70 -7.60
C SER A 146 7.00 41.32 -6.29
N TYR A 147 7.43 40.22 -5.67
CA TYR A 147 7.10 39.86 -4.30
C TYR A 147 7.52 40.95 -3.31
N SER A 148 6.57 41.62 -2.67
CA SER A 148 6.82 42.42 -1.46
C SER A 148 6.29 41.67 -0.24
N GLN A 149 7.18 41.51 0.75
CA GLN A 149 6.82 41.30 2.14
C GLN A 149 6.02 42.50 2.66
N ASN A 150 5.02 42.25 3.53
CA ASN A 150 4.70 43.02 4.74
C ASN A 150 3.53 42.36 5.50
N GLU A 151 3.44 42.70 6.78
CA GLU A 151 2.91 41.90 7.88
C GLU A 151 1.38 41.90 8.10
N LEU A 152 0.97 41.06 9.06
CA LEU A 152 -0.36 40.67 9.56
C LEU A 152 -1.40 41.78 9.79
N PRO A 153 -2.70 41.40 9.78
CA PRO A 153 -3.65 41.92 10.76
C PRO A 153 -4.29 40.83 11.63
N ASP A 154 -4.56 41.26 12.87
CA ASP A 154 -5.01 40.54 14.06
C ASP A 154 -6.51 40.19 14.07
N GLN A 155 -6.84 39.29 14.99
CA GLN A 155 -8.01 38.45 15.27
C GLN A 155 -9.43 39.04 15.14
N SER A 156 -10.37 38.23 14.61
CA SER A 156 -11.52 37.74 15.41
C SER A 156 -12.37 36.66 14.71
N ASN A 157 -12.63 35.58 15.45
CA ASN A 157 -13.75 34.62 15.43
C ASN A 157 -14.13 33.82 14.15
N GLY A 158 -13.88 32.50 14.21
CA GLY A 158 -14.51 31.52 13.31
C GLY A 158 -14.03 30.08 13.51
N MET A 159 -14.57 29.42 14.55
CA MET A 159 -14.42 28.01 14.96
C MET A 159 -14.04 26.99 13.85
N THR A 160 -12.85 26.37 13.93
CA THR A 160 -12.56 25.07 13.28
C THR A 160 -11.97 24.08 14.29
N ARG A 161 -12.54 22.87 14.33
CA ARG A 161 -12.16 21.76 15.21
C ARG A 161 -10.72 21.31 14.91
N SER A 162 -9.80 21.59 15.83
CA SER A 162 -8.47 20.98 15.86
C SER A 162 -8.53 19.60 16.53
N VAL A 163 -8.11 18.57 15.79
CA VAL A 163 -7.82 17.24 16.34
C VAL A 163 -6.43 17.29 16.97
N ARG A 164 -6.35 17.20 18.30
CA ARG A 164 -5.06 17.04 19.01
C ARG A 164 -4.58 15.59 18.91
N LEU A 165 -3.43 15.39 18.29
CA LEU A 165 -2.60 14.18 18.47
C LEU A 165 -1.73 14.40 19.72
N ASN A 166 -1.97 13.61 20.77
CA ASN A 166 -1.09 13.56 21.94
C ASN A 166 -0.05 12.46 21.73
N TYR A 167 1.20 12.85 21.49
CA TYR A 167 2.36 11.98 21.67
C TYR A 167 2.86 12.15 23.11
N GLN A 168 2.70 11.14 23.96
CA GLN A 168 3.41 11.07 25.23
C GLN A 168 4.63 10.17 25.05
N ILE A 169 5.81 10.78 25.14
CA ILE A 169 7.07 10.06 25.29
C ILE A 169 7.27 9.88 26.79
N SER A 170 7.06 8.65 27.27
CA SER A 170 7.44 8.24 28.62
C SER A 170 8.96 8.08 28.66
N GLN A 171 9.63 8.91 29.44
CA GLN A 171 10.98 8.61 29.91
C GLN A 171 10.88 7.63 31.06
N THR A 172 11.67 6.56 31.01
CA THR A 172 12.03 5.75 32.19
C THR A 172 13.50 5.40 32.07
N GLU A 173 14.24 6.06 32.95
CA GLU A 173 15.47 5.68 33.68
C GLU A 173 16.71 5.20 32.90
#